data_AF-A0A2P8D785-F1
#
_entry.id   AF-A0A2P8D785-F1
#
_cell.length_a   1.000
_cell.length_b   1.000
_cell.length_c   1.000
_cell.angle_alpha   90.00
_cell.angle_beta   90.00
_cell.angle_gamma   90.00
#
_symmetry.space_group_name_H-M   'P 1'
#
loop_
_entity.id
_entity.type
_entity.pdbx_description
1 polymer ?
#
loop_
_entity_poly.entity_id
_entity_poly.type
_entity_poly.pdbx_seq_one_letter_code
_entity_poly.pdbx_strand_id
1 'polypeptide(L)'
;MTPDKYKDIVVDSLNFLTKHQRVFVHAFVIMQNHIHLVWQVRHPHLYMNVQRDFLKYTAQKIKFDLQEHHAEILKYFYVNAKDRQYQFWQRNPLSVDVYTAAVLEQKIKYIHENPVRAGLALHPAEYHYSSASYYETGIDQFGFLSSP
;
A
#
# COMPACT_ATOMS: atom_id res chain seq x y z
N MET A 1 -20.05 -3.68 -2.45
CA MET A 1 -18.83 -3.84 -1.65
C MET A 1 -17.66 -4.00 -2.62
N THR A 2 -16.68 -3.11 -2.57
CA THR A 2 -15.45 -3.25 -3.35
C THR A 2 -14.75 -4.53 -2.90
N PRO A 3 -14.32 -5.42 -3.80
CA PRO A 3 -13.67 -6.65 -3.39
C PRO A 3 -12.38 -6.37 -2.62
N ASP A 4 -12.29 -6.83 -1.38
CA ASP A 4 -11.08 -6.74 -0.56
C ASP A 4 -9.88 -7.47 -1.19
N LYS A 5 -10.14 -8.38 -2.14
CA LYS A 5 -9.12 -9.11 -2.92
C LYS A 5 -8.02 -8.22 -3.53
N TYR A 6 -8.32 -6.98 -3.92
CA TYR A 6 -7.30 -6.09 -4.48
C TYR A 6 -6.38 -5.49 -3.40
N LYS A 7 -6.87 -5.39 -2.16
CA LYS A 7 -6.03 -5.04 -1.01
C LYS A 7 -5.10 -6.21 -0.66
N ASP A 8 -5.58 -7.45 -0.81
CA ASP A 8 -4.75 -8.64 -0.61
C ASP A 8 -3.58 -8.70 -1.61
N ILE A 9 -3.78 -8.30 -2.87
CA ILE A 9 -2.67 -8.17 -3.84
C ILE A 9 -1.58 -7.20 -3.34
N VAL A 10 -1.98 -6.10 -2.69
CA VAL A 10 -1.04 -5.13 -2.12
C VAL A 10 -0.32 -5.73 -0.92
N VAL A 11 -1.04 -6.39 -0.01
CA VAL A 11 -0.50 -7.13 1.15
C VAL A 11 0.52 -8.17 0.70
N ASP A 12 0.19 -9.00 -0.29
CA ASP A 12 1.07 -10.04 -0.81
C ASP A 12 2.36 -9.46 -1.41
N SER A 13 2.22 -8.34 -2.14
CA SER A 13 3.36 -7.63 -2.72
C SER A 13 4.29 -7.08 -1.63
N LEU A 14 3.74 -6.46 -0.56
CA LEU A 14 4.53 -5.99 0.58
C LEU A 14 5.21 -7.15 1.30
N ASN A 15 4.49 -8.25 1.52
CA ASN A 15 5.03 -9.46 2.15
C ASN A 15 6.21 -10.03 1.35
N PHE A 16 6.06 -10.12 0.03
CA PHE A 16 7.15 -10.51 -0.86
C PHE A 16 8.37 -9.59 -0.72
N LEU A 17 8.18 -8.26 -0.77
CA LEU A 17 9.30 -7.32 -0.65
C LEU A 17 10.03 -7.44 0.70
N THR A 18 9.30 -7.61 1.81
CA THR A 18 9.88 -7.81 3.14
C THR A 18 10.63 -9.14 3.24
N LYS A 19 10.02 -10.25 2.81
CA LYS A 19 10.65 -11.59 2.83
C LYS A 19 11.94 -11.63 2.02
N HIS A 20 11.97 -10.97 0.87
CA HIS A 20 13.15 -10.84 0.04
C HIS A 20 14.12 -9.74 0.50
N GLN A 21 13.96 -9.24 1.73
CA GLN A 21 14.86 -8.27 2.36
C GLN A 21 15.03 -6.97 1.55
N ARG A 22 14.02 -6.58 0.75
CA ARG A 22 14.05 -5.38 -0.10
C ARG A 22 13.62 -4.12 0.65
N VAL A 23 12.72 -4.29 1.62
CA VAL A 23 12.16 -3.19 2.41
C VAL A 23 11.99 -3.59 3.88
N PHE A 24 11.95 -2.60 4.75
CA PHE A 24 11.25 -2.65 6.02
C PHE A 24 9.92 -1.91 5.88
N VAL A 25 8.83 -2.45 6.40
CA VAL A 25 7.52 -1.78 6.42
C VAL A 25 7.17 -1.45 7.84
N HIS A 26 7.17 -0.16 8.19
CA HIS A 26 6.93 0.29 9.56
C HIS A 26 5.44 0.52 9.82
N ALA A 27 4.73 1.08 8.84
CA ALA A 27 3.30 1.29 8.94
C ALA A 27 2.65 1.40 7.56
N PHE A 28 1.39 1.01 7.47
CA PHE A 28 0.58 1.13 6.27
C PHE A 28 -0.92 1.27 6.60
N VAL A 29 -1.68 1.77 5.62
CA VAL A 29 -3.13 1.62 5.50
C VAL A 29 -3.52 1.48 4.02
N ILE A 30 -4.42 0.55 3.70
CA ILE A 30 -4.94 0.33 2.35
C ILE A 30 -6.42 0.71 2.35
N MET A 31 -6.71 1.92 1.85
CA MET A 31 -8.07 2.44 1.74
C MET A 31 -8.75 1.89 0.47
N GLN A 32 -10.01 2.25 0.25
CA GLN A 32 -10.76 1.77 -0.92
C GLN A 32 -10.19 2.30 -2.25
N ASN A 33 -9.58 3.48 -2.27
CA ASN A 33 -9.14 4.19 -3.48
C ASN A 33 -7.66 4.63 -3.46
N HIS A 34 -6.95 4.47 -2.35
CA HIS A 34 -5.54 4.83 -2.21
C HIS A 34 -4.87 4.04 -1.09
N ILE A 35 -3.55 4.17 -0.98
CA ILE A 35 -2.76 3.56 0.09
C ILE A 35 -1.85 4.63 0.71
N HIS A 36 -1.51 4.44 1.98
CA HIS A 36 -0.38 5.13 2.60
C HIS A 36 0.60 4.11 3.15
N LEU A 37 1.89 4.38 2.96
CA LEU A 37 2.97 3.46 3.31
C LEU A 37 4.14 4.23 3.92
N VAL A 38 4.59 3.77 5.07
CA VAL A 38 5.82 4.18 5.74
C VAL A 38 6.75 2.98 5.69
N TRP A 39 7.79 3.09 4.87
CA TRP A 39 8.72 2.01 4.59
C TRP A 39 10.14 2.54 4.41
N GLN A 40 11.10 1.64 4.54
CA GLN A 40 12.51 1.92 4.30
C GLN A 40 13.04 0.93 3.27
N VAL A 41 13.66 1.42 2.21
CA VAL A 41 14.29 0.55 1.21
C VAL A 41 15.67 0.12 1.71
N ARG A 42 15.96 -1.17 1.56
CA ARG A 42 17.17 -1.80 2.10
C ARG A 42 18.27 -1.85 1.04
N HIS A 43 19.50 -1.56 1.46
CA HIS A 43 20.67 -1.74 0.61
C HIS A 43 20.80 -3.23 0.18
N PRO A 44 21.16 -3.54 -1.08
CA PRO A 44 21.63 -2.65 -2.15
C PRO A 44 20.52 -2.10 -3.07
N HIS A 45 19.25 -2.25 -2.70
CA HIS A 45 18.16 -1.85 -3.59
C HIS A 45 18.00 -0.33 -3.65
N LEU A 46 17.66 0.15 -4.85
CA LEU A 46 17.33 1.55 -5.08
C LEU A 46 15.84 1.79 -4.87
N TYR A 47 15.49 2.89 -4.19
CA TYR A 47 14.11 3.28 -3.93
C TYR A 47 13.25 3.29 -5.20
N MET A 48 13.72 3.95 -6.26
CA MET A 48 12.99 4.06 -7.52
C MET A 48 12.68 2.69 -8.14
N ASN A 49 13.60 1.72 -8.01
CA ASN A 49 13.39 0.38 -8.55
C ASN A 49 12.36 -0.39 -7.73
N VAL A 50 12.46 -0.37 -6.40
CA VAL A 50 11.49 -1.03 -5.52
C VAL A 50 10.09 -0.46 -5.71
N GLN A 51 9.97 0.87 -5.70
CA GLN A 51 8.69 1.55 -5.93
C GLN A 51 8.10 1.20 -7.30
N ARG A 52 8.90 1.30 -8.37
CA ARG A 52 8.46 0.94 -9.73
C ARG A 52 7.97 -0.50 -9.79
N ASP A 53 8.73 -1.45 -9.25
CA ASP A 53 8.40 -2.87 -9.32
C ASP A 53 7.12 -3.18 -8.53
N PHE A 54 6.97 -2.58 -7.34
CA PHE A 54 5.76 -2.69 -6.50
C PHE A 54 4.50 -2.19 -7.24
N LEU A 55 4.55 -0.98 -7.79
CA LEU A 55 3.43 -0.38 -8.51
C LEU A 55 3.11 -1.17 -9.79
N LYS A 56 4.13 -1.63 -10.51
CA LYS A 56 3.97 -2.43 -11.72
C LYS A 56 3.30 -3.77 -11.42
N TYR A 57 3.80 -4.51 -10.42
CA TYR A 57 3.29 -5.84 -10.07
C TYR A 57 1.82 -5.77 -9.66
N THR A 58 1.49 -4.89 -8.71
CA THR A 58 0.11 -4.72 -8.21
C THR A 58 -0.84 -4.29 -9.32
N ALA A 59 -0.45 -3.32 -10.17
CA ALA A 59 -1.25 -2.90 -11.31
C ALA A 59 -1.49 -4.04 -12.33
N GLN A 60 -0.47 -4.87 -12.59
CA GLN A 60 -0.62 -6.01 -13.50
C GLN A 60 -1.57 -7.06 -12.95
N LYS A 61 -1.47 -7.40 -11.65
CA LYS A 61 -2.35 -8.36 -11.01
C LYS A 61 -3.80 -7.89 -11.00
N ILE A 62 -4.05 -6.62 -10.67
CA ILE A 62 -5.39 -6.01 -10.72
C ILE A 62 -5.91 -6.00 -12.17
N LYS A 63 -5.07 -5.61 -13.14
CA LYS A 63 -5.44 -5.61 -14.56
C LYS A 63 -5.90 -6.99 -15.03
N PHE A 64 -5.13 -8.04 -14.75
CA PHE A 64 -5.45 -9.38 -15.23
C PHE A 64 -6.77 -9.89 -14.64
N ASP A 65 -7.01 -9.68 -13.34
CA ASP A 65 -8.27 -10.04 -12.72
C ASP A 65 -9.46 -9.26 -13.32
N LEU A 66 -9.31 -7.94 -13.52
CA LEU A 66 -10.36 -7.13 -14.17
C LEU A 66 -10.59 -7.53 -15.62
N GLN A 67 -9.54 -7.89 -16.37
CA GLN A 67 -9.67 -8.38 -17.75
C GLN A 67 -10.51 -9.66 -17.82
N GLU A 68 -10.31 -10.57 -16.86
CA GLU A 68 -10.98 -11.87 -16.84
C GLU A 68 -12.41 -11.79 -16.29
N HIS A 69 -12.63 -11.02 -15.23
CA HIS A 69 -13.89 -11.07 -14.48
C HIS A 69 -14.74 -9.79 -14.60
N HIS A 70 -14.14 -8.65 -14.93
CA HIS A 70 -14.79 -7.34 -14.84
C HIS A 70 -14.36 -6.38 -15.97
N ALA A 71 -14.41 -6.85 -17.22
CA ALA A 71 -13.91 -6.09 -18.36
C ALA A 71 -14.56 -4.69 -18.51
N GLU A 72 -15.81 -4.53 -18.08
CA GLU A 72 -16.49 -3.23 -18.04
C GLU A 72 -15.85 -2.24 -17.06
N ILE A 73 -15.39 -2.72 -15.89
CA ILE A 73 -14.69 -1.89 -14.90
C ILE A 73 -13.30 -1.51 -15.41
N LEU A 74 -12.62 -2.41 -16.13
CA LEU A 74 -11.29 -2.15 -16.69
C LEU A 74 -11.27 -0.91 -17.59
N LYS A 75 -12.37 -0.60 -18.28
CA LYS A 75 -12.49 0.56 -19.19
C LYS A 75 -12.23 1.88 -18.46
N TYR A 76 -12.57 2.00 -17.18
CA TYR A 76 -12.30 3.20 -16.38
C TYR A 76 -10.82 3.45 -16.12
N PHE A 77 -9.97 2.42 -16.27
CA PHE A 77 -8.52 2.55 -16.11
C PHE A 77 -7.80 2.77 -17.44
N TYR A 78 -8.51 2.77 -18.57
CA TYR A 78 -7.91 3.00 -19.88
C TYR A 78 -7.36 4.42 -19.97
N VAL A 79 -6.14 4.55 -20.48
CA VAL A 79 -5.50 5.85 -20.73
C VAL A 79 -4.95 5.87 -22.15
N ASN A 80 -5.09 7.02 -22.82
CA ASN A 80 -4.49 7.23 -24.14
C ASN A 80 -3.03 7.68 -24.03
N ALA A 81 -2.21 6.89 -23.32
CA ALA A 81 -0.80 7.18 -23.10
C ALA A 81 0.07 6.36 -24.06
N LYS A 82 1.17 6.94 -24.54
CA LYS A 82 2.10 6.26 -25.46
C LYS A 82 2.80 5.04 -24.83
N ASP A 83 2.98 5.04 -23.52
CA ASP A 83 3.77 4.05 -22.77
C ASP A 83 2.93 2.98 -22.06
N ARG A 84 1.61 3.14 -21.97
CA ARG A 84 0.69 2.18 -21.35
C ARG A 84 -0.75 2.37 -21.83
N GLN A 85 -1.49 1.27 -21.92
CA GLN A 85 -2.92 1.29 -22.24
C GLN A 85 -3.81 1.51 -21.00
N TYR A 86 -3.33 1.12 -19.81
CA TYR A 86 -4.10 1.21 -18.56
C TYR A 86 -3.25 1.83 -17.45
N GLN A 87 -3.89 2.60 -16.57
CA GLN A 87 -3.25 3.23 -15.43
C GLN A 87 -4.07 3.04 -14.15
N PHE A 88 -3.50 2.33 -13.19
CA PHE A 88 -4.12 2.04 -11.90
C PHE A 88 -3.62 2.96 -10.79
N TRP A 89 -2.31 3.23 -10.79
CA TRP A 89 -1.67 4.12 -9.83
C TRP A 89 -1.45 5.51 -10.43
N GLN A 90 -1.48 6.53 -9.58
CA GLN A 90 -1.11 7.88 -9.97
C GLN A 90 0.34 7.92 -10.45
N ARG A 91 0.62 8.72 -11.48
CA ARG A 91 1.94 8.81 -12.11
C ARG A 91 3.02 9.32 -11.15
N ASN A 92 2.66 10.31 -10.33
CA ASN A 92 3.55 10.95 -9.37
C ASN A 92 2.95 10.76 -7.96
N PRO A 93 3.21 9.62 -7.30
CA PRO A 93 2.78 9.44 -5.92
C PRO A 93 3.49 10.46 -5.04
N LEU A 94 2.78 10.99 -4.03
CA LEU A 94 3.40 11.83 -3.02
C LEU A 94 4.41 10.99 -2.22
N SER A 95 5.69 11.37 -2.28
CA SER A 95 6.73 10.81 -1.44
C SER A 95 7.29 11.91 -0.56
N VAL A 96 7.42 11.61 0.73
CA VAL A 96 8.02 12.52 1.72
C VAL A 96 9.06 11.73 2.48
N ASP A 97 10.29 12.21 2.44
CA ASP A 97 11.36 11.60 3.22
C ASP A 97 11.17 11.91 4.71
N VAL A 98 11.36 10.89 5.54
CA VAL A 98 11.20 10.97 6.99
C VAL A 98 12.57 10.89 7.64
N TYR A 99 12.98 11.98 8.28
CA TYR A 99 14.36 12.16 8.79
C TYR A 99 14.47 12.12 10.32
N THR A 100 13.36 12.19 11.05
CA THR A 100 13.36 12.20 12.52
C THR A 100 12.27 11.30 13.08
N ALA A 101 12.50 10.77 14.28
CA ALA A 101 11.52 9.96 15.01
C ALA A 101 10.19 10.71 15.22
N ALA A 102 10.24 12.01 15.56
CA ALA A 102 9.04 12.82 15.72
C ALA A 102 8.21 12.94 14.43
N VAL A 103 8.88 13.09 13.28
CA VAL A 103 8.18 13.12 11.97
C VAL A 103 7.64 11.72 11.64
N LEU A 104 8.38 10.66 11.95
CA LEU A 104 7.94 9.28 11.75
C LEU A 104 6.66 8.99 12.53
N GLU A 105 6.66 9.26 13.84
CA GLU A 105 5.50 9.09 14.72
C GLU A 105 4.30 9.91 14.22
N GLN A 106 4.52 11.17 13.83
CA GLN A 106 3.48 12.02 13.27
C GLN A 106 2.85 11.40 12.02
N LYS A 107 3.67 10.87 11.10
CA LYS A 107 3.20 10.25 9.86
C LYS A 107 2.46 8.94 10.14
N ILE A 108 2.99 8.09 11.02
CA ILE A 108 2.35 6.84 11.44
C ILE A 108 0.96 7.14 12.01
N LYS A 109 0.87 8.05 12.98
CA LYS A 109 -0.41 8.48 13.57
C LYS A 109 -1.37 9.01 12.51
N TYR A 110 -0.89 9.89 11.62
CA TYR A 110 -1.72 10.44 10.54
C TYR A 110 -2.30 9.33 9.66
N ILE A 111 -1.50 8.36 9.22
CA ILE A 111 -2.00 7.31 8.32
C ILE A 111 -2.96 6.36 9.03
N HIS A 112 -2.74 6.04 10.31
CA HIS A 112 -3.65 5.20 11.09
C HIS A 112 -5.00 5.87 11.37
N GLU A 113 -5.05 7.20 11.44
CA GLU A 113 -6.31 7.94 11.60
C GLU A 113 -7.15 8.04 10.32
N ASN A 114 -6.61 7.68 9.14
CA ASN A 114 -7.33 7.83 7.86
C ASN A 114 -8.65 7.04 7.80
N PRO A 115 -8.71 5.76 8.23
CA PRO A 115 -9.97 5.01 8.28
C PRO A 115 -11.04 5.68 9.14
N VAL A 116 -10.66 6.26 10.28
CA VAL A 116 -11.59 6.95 11.19
C VAL A 116 -12.12 8.23 10.55
N ARG A 117 -11.22 9.04 9.97
CA ARG A 117 -11.60 10.28 9.25
C ARG A 117 -12.51 10.00 8.05
N ALA A 118 -12.38 8.83 7.42
CA ALA A 118 -13.22 8.38 6.32
C ALA A 118 -14.53 7.71 6.78
N GLY A 119 -14.77 7.58 8.09
CA GLY A 119 -15.95 6.90 8.64
C GLY A 119 -15.97 5.38 8.40
N LEU A 120 -14.82 4.77 8.16
CA LEU A 120 -14.69 3.31 7.91
C LEU A 120 -14.49 2.49 9.19
N ALA A 121 -14.11 3.14 10.29
CA ALA A 121 -13.90 2.54 11.60
C ALA A 121 -14.15 3.59 12.70
N LEU A 122 -14.51 3.16 13.91
CA LEU A 122 -14.62 4.07 15.06
C LEU A 122 -13.25 4.31 15.68
N HIS A 123 -12.40 3.28 15.69
CA HIS A 123 -11.03 3.36 16.18
C HIS A 123 -10.00 2.90 15.12
N PRO A 124 -8.77 3.47 15.10
CA PRO A 124 -7.75 3.10 14.11
C PRO A 124 -7.47 1.60 14.02
N ALA A 125 -7.36 0.91 15.17
CA ALA A 125 -7.04 -0.51 15.24
C ALA A 125 -8.17 -1.44 14.77
N GLU A 126 -9.39 -0.94 14.62
CA GLU A 126 -10.53 -1.74 14.12
C GLU A 126 -10.50 -1.89 12.59
N TYR A 127 -9.73 -1.06 11.87
CA TYR A 127 -9.63 -1.16 10.43
C TYR A 127 -8.63 -2.26 10.03
N HIS A 128 -9.16 -3.39 9.54
CA HIS A 128 -8.37 -4.58 9.23
C HIS A 128 -7.13 -4.28 8.36
N TYR A 129 -7.29 -3.59 7.23
CA TYR A 129 -6.20 -3.29 6.29
C TYR A 129 -5.34 -2.09 6.72
N SER A 130 -4.99 -2.04 8.00
CA SER A 130 -4.11 -1.05 8.61
C SER A 130 -3.18 -1.73 9.60
N SER A 131 -1.97 -1.20 9.69
CA SER A 131 -1.01 -1.55 10.73
C SER A 131 -1.36 -1.00 12.12
N ALA A 132 -2.43 -0.22 12.29
CA ALA A 132 -2.77 0.42 13.57
C ALA A 132 -2.90 -0.58 14.73
N SER A 133 -3.53 -1.73 14.50
CA SER A 133 -3.67 -2.80 15.50
C SER A 133 -2.32 -3.32 16.01
N TYR A 134 -1.29 -3.37 15.17
CA TYR A 134 0.05 -3.80 15.59
C TYR A 134 0.63 -2.87 16.65
N TYR A 135 0.37 -1.56 16.56
CA TYR A 135 0.89 -0.57 17.51
C TYR A 135 0.19 -0.62 18.88
N GLU A 136 -1.02 -1.20 18.95
CA GLU A 136 -1.74 -1.39 20.21
C GLU A 136 -1.48 -2.76 20.84
N THR A 137 -1.33 -3.79 20.01
CA THR A 137 -1.30 -5.19 20.46
C THR A 137 0.08 -5.84 20.39
N GLY A 138 1.01 -5.30 19.59
CA GLY A 138 2.28 -5.94 19.25
C GLY A 138 2.15 -7.16 18.33
N ILE A 139 0.95 -7.50 17.87
CA ILE A 139 0.70 -8.67 17.03
C ILE A 139 0.73 -8.26 15.56
N ASP A 140 1.74 -8.74 14.81
CA ASP A 140 1.79 -8.57 13.36
C ASP A 140 0.90 -9.60 12.66
N GLN A 141 -0.35 -9.21 12.38
CA GLN A 141 -1.32 -10.07 11.67
C GLN A 141 -0.94 -10.33 10.20
N PHE A 142 -0.07 -9.49 9.61
CA PHE A 142 0.28 -9.55 8.19
C PHE A 142 1.62 -10.27 7.93
N GLY A 143 2.44 -10.39 8.97
CA GLY A 143 3.74 -11.08 8.93
C GLY A 143 4.80 -10.37 8.10
N PHE A 144 4.66 -9.05 7.88
CA PHE A 144 5.62 -8.25 7.12
C PHE A 144 5.99 -6.92 7.79
N LEU A 145 5.41 -6.62 8.96
CA LEU A 145 5.73 -5.40 9.68
C LEU A 145 7.11 -5.51 10.30
N SER A 146 7.84 -4.41 10.26
CA SER A 146 9.15 -4.25 10.87
C SER A 146 9.01 -3.22 11.97
N SER A 147 9.54 -3.53 13.15
CA SER A 147 9.58 -2.55 14.23
C SER A 147 10.22 -1.24 13.73
N PRO A 148 9.58 -0.08 13.98
CA PRO A 148 10.17 1.22 13.68
C PRO A 148 11.45 1.48 14.48
#